data_AF-A0A1C0ZSN8-F1
#
_entry.id   AF-A0A1C0ZSN8-F1
#
_cell.length_a   1.000
_cell.length_b   1.000
_cell.length_c   1.000
_cell.angle_alpha   90.00
_cell.angle_beta   90.00
_cell.angle_gamma   90.00
#
_symmetry.space_group_name_H-M   'P 1'
#
loop_
_entity.id
_entity.type
_entity.pdbx_description
1 polymer ?
#
loop_
_entity_poly.entity_id
_entity_poly.type
_entity_poly.pdbx_seq_one_letter_code
_entity_poly.pdbx_strand_id
1 'polypeptide(L)'
;MLTTEKLEIRWKDDYLDLLNYARQIGDVEWQNEIIQTLTKSTLYIQQSMLEHKISQLWQRFDAVNRKMLELYKQLSETDNAYVASQLIGEVWGLKQQRVEIGKQLKSTTYK
;
A
#
# COMPACT_ATOMS: atom_id res chain seq x y z
N MET A 1 -7.46 -1.64 25.11
CA MET A 1 -7.94 -2.18 23.81
C MET A 1 -6.75 -2.84 23.13
N LEU A 2 -6.84 -4.13 22.79
CA LEU A 2 -5.80 -4.77 21.98
C LEU A 2 -5.91 -4.21 20.56
N THR A 3 -4.81 -3.67 20.03
CA THR A 3 -4.74 -3.26 18.62
C THR A 3 -4.79 -4.49 17.74
N THR A 4 -5.36 -4.37 16.53
CA THR A 4 -5.51 -5.49 15.56
C THR A 4 -4.20 -6.24 15.34
N GLU A 5 -3.08 -5.51 15.31
CA GLU A 5 -1.72 -6.05 15.19
C GLU A 5 -1.31 -6.99 16.35
N LYS A 6 -1.71 -6.67 17.60
CA LYS A 6 -1.45 -7.53 18.76
C LYS A 6 -2.28 -8.82 18.73
N LEU A 7 -3.48 -8.76 18.17
CA LEU A 7 -4.35 -9.93 18.02
C LEU A 7 -3.82 -10.87 16.92
N GLU A 8 -3.29 -10.33 15.83
CA GLU A 8 -2.68 -11.12 14.76
C GLU A 8 -1.40 -11.85 15.20
N ILE A 9 -0.54 -11.20 15.99
CA ILE A 9 0.67 -11.82 16.55
C ILE A 9 0.28 -12.99 17.46
N ARG A 10 -0.64 -12.76 18.40
CA ARG A 10 -1.09 -13.80 19.33
C ARG A 10 -1.74 -14.98 18.62
N TRP A 11 -2.55 -14.71 17.60
CA TRP A 11 -3.17 -15.75 16.78
C TRP A 11 -2.12 -16.61 16.04
N LYS A 12 -1.06 -16.00 15.51
CA LYS A 12 0.05 -16.75 14.88
C LYS A 12 0.79 -17.61 15.90
N ASP A 13 1.08 -17.06 17.07
CA ASP A 13 1.77 -17.78 18.15
C ASP A 13 0.95 -18.99 18.61
N ASP A 14 -0.36 -18.82 18.84
CA ASP A 14 -1.26 -19.90 19.23
C ASP A 14 -1.30 -21.03 18.17
N TYR A 15 -1.31 -20.69 16.88
CA TYR A 15 -1.28 -21.68 15.79
C TYR A 15 0.07 -22.40 15.65
N LEU A 16 1.18 -21.73 15.99
CA LEU A 16 2.50 -22.36 16.04
C LEU A 16 2.60 -23.35 17.20
N ASP A 17 2.02 -23.02 18.35
CA ASP A 17 1.94 -23.94 19.50
C ASP A 17 1.10 -25.19 19.16
N LEU A 18 -0.03 -25.01 18.48
CA LEU A 18 -0.85 -26.13 17.99
C LEU A 18 -0.09 -26.99 16.97
N LEU A 19 0.66 -26.37 16.05
CA LEU A 19 1.49 -27.11 15.09
C LEU A 19 2.57 -27.95 15.79
N ASN A 20 3.21 -27.37 16.80
CA ASN A 20 4.21 -28.07 17.60
C ASN A 20 3.61 -29.27 18.33
N TYR A 21 2.40 -29.11 18.87
CA TYR A 21 1.69 -30.18 19.55
C TYR A 21 1.22 -31.27 18.58
N ALA A 22 0.64 -30.91 17.44
CA ALA A 22 0.25 -31.85 16.37
C ALA A 22 1.45 -32.71 15.89
N ARG A 23 2.62 -32.07 15.75
CA ARG A 23 3.88 -32.74 15.45
C ARG A 23 4.32 -33.70 16.57
N GLN A 24 4.16 -33.31 17.83
CA GLN A 24 4.53 -34.13 18.98
C GLN A 24 3.70 -35.42 19.07
N ILE A 25 2.40 -35.36 18.73
CA ILE A 25 1.51 -36.53 18.75
C ILE A 25 1.52 -37.33 17.45
N GLY A 26 2.28 -36.89 16.43
CA GLY A 26 2.40 -37.58 15.14
C GLY A 26 1.18 -37.41 14.22
N ASP A 27 0.30 -36.45 14.50
CA ASP A 27 -0.89 -36.21 13.70
C ASP A 27 -0.55 -35.39 12.46
N VAL A 28 -0.31 -36.08 11.35
CA VAL A 28 0.10 -35.47 10.07
C VAL A 28 -1.06 -34.77 9.38
N GLU A 29 -2.30 -35.25 9.56
CA GLU A 29 -3.48 -34.63 8.99
C GLU A 29 -3.71 -33.25 9.62
N TRP A 30 -3.68 -33.19 10.95
CA TRP A 30 -3.84 -31.95 11.69
C TRP A 30 -2.71 -30.95 11.44
N GLN A 31 -1.45 -31.42 11.33
CA GLN A 31 -0.34 -30.56 10.91
C GLN A 31 -0.60 -29.89 9.56
N ASN A 32 -1.09 -30.65 8.57
CA ASN A 32 -1.38 -30.12 7.25
C ASN A 32 -2.53 -29.09 7.27
N GLU A 33 -3.58 -29.33 8.06
CA GLU A 33 -4.69 -28.36 8.22
C GLU A 33 -4.22 -27.03 8.82
N ILE A 34 -3.37 -27.08 9.86
CA ILE A 34 -2.79 -25.89 10.49
C ILE A 34 -1.94 -25.11 9.49
N ILE A 35 -1.07 -25.79 8.75
CA ILE A 35 -0.21 -25.17 7.73
C ILE A 35 -1.05 -24.51 6.62
N GLN A 36 -2.09 -25.18 6.14
CA GLN A 36 -2.99 -24.61 5.13
C GLN A 36 -3.68 -23.35 5.64
N THR A 37 -4.13 -23.35 6.89
CA THR A 37 -4.82 -22.21 7.51
C THR A 37 -3.88 -21.01 7.66
N LEU A 38 -2.67 -21.23 8.18
CA LEU A 38 -1.63 -20.20 8.30
C LEU A 38 -1.24 -19.62 6.94
N THR A 39 -1.12 -20.47 5.92
CA THR A 39 -0.76 -20.06 4.57
C THR A 39 -1.86 -19.19 3.93
N LYS A 40 -3.12 -19.64 4.00
CA LYS A 40 -4.27 -18.89 3.46
C LYS A 40 -4.42 -17.51 4.12
N SER A 41 -4.29 -17.46 5.44
CA SER A 41 -4.33 -16.18 6.19
C SER A 41 -3.20 -15.25 5.77
N THR A 42 -1.97 -15.77 5.67
CA THR A 42 -0.81 -14.98 5.24
C THR A 42 -0.99 -14.42 3.83
N LEU A 43 -1.49 -15.21 2.89
CA LEU A 43 -1.78 -14.77 1.52
C LEU A 43 -2.84 -13.67 1.50
N TYR A 44 -3.93 -13.83 2.25
CA TYR A 44 -4.98 -12.82 2.36
C TYR A 44 -4.46 -11.49 2.92
N ILE A 45 -3.67 -11.54 3.99
CA ILE A 45 -3.07 -10.34 4.60
C ILE A 45 -2.11 -9.65 3.62
N GLN A 46 -1.26 -10.42 2.93
CA GLN A 46 -0.35 -9.88 1.92
C GLN A 46 -1.11 -9.20 0.77
N GLN A 47 -2.18 -9.82 0.29
CA GLN A 47 -3.03 -9.26 -0.76
C GLN A 47 -3.73 -7.98 -0.31
N SER A 48 -4.34 -7.99 0.89
CA SER A 48 -4.99 -6.80 1.46
C SER A 48 -4.01 -5.64 1.67
N MET A 49 -2.79 -5.92 2.17
CA MET A 49 -1.74 -4.90 2.28
C MET A 49 -1.32 -4.35 0.92
N LEU A 50 -1.21 -5.21 -0.10
CA LEU A 50 -0.88 -4.80 -1.47
C LEU A 50 -1.96 -3.88 -2.05
N GLU A 51 -3.23 -4.26 -1.93
CA GLU A 51 -4.38 -3.48 -2.37
C GLU A 51 -4.44 -2.13 -1.65
N HIS A 52 -4.21 -2.11 -0.34
CA HIS A 52 -4.17 -0.88 0.44
C HIS A 52 -3.03 0.04 -0.04
N LYS A 53 -1.84 -0.50 -0.29
CA LYS A 53 -0.70 0.25 -0.83
C LYS A 53 -1.01 0.83 -2.21
N ILE A 54 -1.62 0.05 -3.11
CA ILE A 54 -2.04 0.52 -4.45
C ILE A 54 -3.06 1.65 -4.32
N SER A 55 -4.05 1.50 -3.43
CA SER A 55 -5.07 2.53 -3.16
C SER A 55 -4.43 3.84 -2.67
N GLN A 56 -3.49 3.77 -1.72
CA GLN A 56 -2.77 4.96 -1.24
C GLN A 56 -1.97 5.64 -2.35
N LEU A 57 -1.33 4.87 -3.24
CA LEU A 57 -0.59 5.43 -4.38
C LEU A 57 -1.52 6.16 -5.35
N TRP A 58 -2.70 5.60 -5.64
CA TRP A 58 -3.72 6.27 -6.46
C TRP A 58 -4.22 7.55 -5.82
N GLN A 59 -4.52 7.54 -4.51
CA GLN A 59 -4.94 8.76 -3.80
C GLN A 59 -3.89 9.88 -3.90
N ARG A 60 -2.60 9.53 -3.77
CA ARG A 60 -1.49 10.50 -3.95
C ARG A 60 -1.39 10.98 -5.39
N PHE A 61 -1.53 10.08 -6.36
CA PHE A 61 -1.51 10.42 -7.78
C PHE A 61 -2.61 11.42 -8.13
N ASP A 62 -3.82 11.19 -7.65
CA ASP A 62 -4.97 12.08 -7.85
C ASP A 62 -4.80 13.43 -7.16
N ALA A 63 -4.25 13.45 -5.94
CA ALA A 63 -3.94 14.69 -5.24
C ALA A 63 -2.93 15.54 -6.02
N VAL A 64 -1.88 14.93 -6.55
CA VAL A 64 -0.89 15.62 -7.40
C VAL A 64 -1.56 16.17 -8.67
N ASN A 65 -2.39 15.37 -9.34
CA ASN A 65 -3.10 15.82 -10.54
C ASN A 65 -4.05 17.00 -10.26
N ARG A 66 -4.83 16.94 -9.17
CA ARG A 66 -5.72 18.05 -8.78
C ARG A 66 -4.93 19.33 -8.56
N LYS A 67 -3.83 19.28 -7.81
CA LYS A 67 -2.97 20.45 -7.59
C LYS A 67 -2.36 20.97 -8.89
N MET A 68 -1.94 20.09 -9.80
CA MET A 68 -1.45 20.51 -11.12
C MET A 68 -2.53 21.24 -11.92
N LEU A 69 -3.78 20.75 -11.92
CA LEU A 69 -4.90 21.42 -12.60
C LEU A 69 -5.17 22.81 -12.01
N GLU A 70 -5.13 22.95 -10.68
CA GLU A 70 -5.27 24.25 -10.01
C GLU A 70 -4.16 25.22 -10.43
N LEU A 71 -2.90 24.77 -10.48
CA LEU A 71 -1.78 25.61 -10.92
C LEU A 71 -1.87 25.99 -12.40
N TYR A 72 -2.33 25.08 -13.27
CA TYR A 72 -2.56 25.41 -14.69
C TYR A 72 -3.67 26.45 -14.85
N LYS A 73 -4.73 26.36 -14.04
CA LYS A 73 -5.78 27.39 -14.04
C LYS A 73 -5.21 28.75 -13.61
N GLN A 74 -4.46 28.79 -12.51
CA GLN A 74 -3.80 30.03 -12.05
C GLN A 74 -2.84 30.59 -13.10
N LEU A 75 -2.10 29.73 -13.82
CA LEU A 75 -1.23 30.12 -14.92
C LEU A 75 -2.01 30.76 -16.08
N SER A 76 -3.20 30.25 -16.40
CA SER A 76 -4.04 30.81 -17.47
C SER A 76 -4.70 32.15 -17.09
N GLU A 77 -4.80 32.45 -15.79
CA GLU A 77 -5.49 33.63 -15.26
C GLU A 77 -4.51 34.74 -14.83
N THR A 78 -3.21 34.49 -14.84
CA THR A 78 -2.20 35.45 -14.37
C THR A 78 -1.51 36.21 -15.50
N ASP A 79 -1.55 37.54 -15.41
CA ASP A 79 -0.77 38.43 -16.30
C ASP A 79 0.61 38.80 -15.72
N ASN A 80 0.94 38.30 -14.52
CA ASN A 80 2.19 38.61 -13.85
C ASN A 80 3.26 37.56 -14.19
N ALA A 81 4.26 37.98 -14.97
CA ALA A 81 5.36 37.11 -15.42
C ALA A 81 6.17 36.48 -14.27
N TYR A 82 6.34 37.18 -13.14
CA TYR A 82 7.04 36.63 -11.98
C TYR A 82 6.22 35.51 -11.32
N VAL A 83 4.92 35.74 -11.12
CA VAL A 83 4.00 34.74 -10.57
C VAL A 83 3.90 33.52 -11.50
N ALA A 84 3.78 33.75 -12.81
CA ALA A 84 3.80 32.68 -13.81
C ALA A 84 5.06 31.81 -13.71
N SER A 85 6.24 32.42 -13.56
CA SER A 85 7.49 31.69 -13.41
C SER A 85 7.53 30.80 -12.16
N GLN A 86 6.96 31.25 -11.04
CA GLN A 86 6.89 30.45 -9.81
C GLN A 86 5.95 29.24 -9.99
N LEU A 87 4.76 29.49 -10.55
CA LEU A 87 3.77 28.43 -10.82
C LEU A 87 4.31 27.34 -11.76
N ILE A 88 5.08 27.72 -12.79
CA ILE A 88 5.75 26.76 -13.69
C ILE A 88 6.74 25.87 -12.90
N GLY A 89 7.51 26.46 -11.98
CA GLY A 89 8.43 25.71 -11.12
C GLY A 89 7.70 24.68 -10.24
N GLU A 90 6.57 25.06 -9.65
CA GLU A 90 5.73 24.16 -8.86
C GLU A 90 5.13 23.02 -9.70
N VAL A 91 4.62 23.33 -10.89
CA VAL A 91 4.12 22.34 -11.84
C VAL A 91 5.21 21.34 -12.22
N TRP A 92 6.44 21.79 -12.43
CA TRP A 92 7.56 20.89 -12.72
C TRP A 92 7.84 19.93 -11.56
N GLY A 93 7.87 20.43 -10.32
CA GLY A 93 8.04 19.58 -9.14
C GLY A 93 6.95 18.52 -9.02
N LEU A 94 5.69 18.92 -9.23
CA LEU A 94 4.55 18.00 -9.22
C LEU A 94 4.60 16.97 -10.35
N LYS A 95 5.06 17.36 -11.54
CA LYS A 95 5.25 16.43 -12.66
C LYS A 95 6.25 15.32 -12.31
N GLN A 96 7.35 15.65 -11.63
CA GLN A 96 8.32 14.66 -11.17
C GLN A 96 7.71 13.71 -10.14
N GLN A 97 6.96 14.24 -9.15
CA GLN A 97 6.25 13.43 -8.16
C GLN A 97 5.25 12.47 -8.83
N ARG A 98 4.49 12.95 -9.81
CA ARG A 98 3.52 12.14 -10.58
C ARG A 98 4.19 10.99 -11.32
N VAL A 99 5.34 11.23 -11.95
CA VAL A 99 6.12 10.19 -12.63
C VAL A 99 6.59 9.13 -11.64
N GLU A 100 7.09 9.55 -10.48
CA GLU A 100 7.59 8.63 -9.46
C GLU A 100 6.48 7.75 -8.87
N ILE A 101 5.32 8.34 -8.56
CA ILE A 101 4.13 7.58 -8.13
C ILE A 101 3.69 6.59 -9.23
N GLY A 102 3.72 7.00 -10.51
CA GLY A 102 3.40 6.14 -11.64
C GLY A 102 4.35 4.94 -11.77
N LYS A 103 5.66 5.12 -11.53
CA LYS A 103 6.62 4.01 -11.47
C LYS A 103 6.32 3.06 -10.32
N GLN A 104 6.00 3.60 -9.14
CA GLN A 104 5.63 2.80 -7.97
C GLN A 104 4.36 1.97 -8.21
N LEU A 105 3.33 2.57 -8.83
CA LEU A 105 2.11 1.86 -9.24
C LEU A 105 2.44 0.71 -10.20
N LYS A 106 3.20 0.96 -11.27
CA LYS A 106 3.63 -0.09 -12.20
C LYS A 106 4.40 -1.21 -11.49
N SER A 107 5.35 -0.87 -10.63
CA SER A 107 6.11 -1.87 -9.86
C SER A 107 5.25 -2.65 -8.85
N THR A 108 4.14 -2.09 -8.39
CA THR A 108 3.29 -2.71 -7.36
C THR A 108 2.21 -3.59 -8.01
N THR A 109 1.75 -3.25 -9.21
CA THR A 109 0.70 -4.01 -9.95
C THR A 109 1.25 -5.16 -10.79
N TYR A 110 2.50 -5.11 -11.26
CA TYR A 110 3.11 -6.15 -12.13
C TYR A 110 4.11 -7.06 -11.37
N LYS A 111 3.86 -7.34 -10.09
CA LYS A 111 4.62 -8.33 -9.31
C LYS A 111 3.83 -9.62 -9.18
#